data_AF-A0A1F3BP08-F1
#
_entry.id   AF-A0A1F3BP08-F1
#
_cell.length_a   1.000
_cell.length_b   1.000
_cell.length_c   1.000
_cell.angle_alpha   90.00
_cell.angle_beta   90.00
_cell.angle_gamma   90.00
#
_symmetry.space_group_name_H-M   'P 1'
#
loop_
_entity.id
_entity.type
_entity.pdbx_description
1 polymer ?
#
loop_
_entity_poly.entity_id
_entity_poly.type
_entity_poly.pdbx_seq_one_letter_code
_entity_poly.pdbx_strand_id
1 'polypeptide(L)'
;MLYNISYKKTDFDLSTKSVRIYGLNKKRLNEFIIKYERGIDNFFYCGKSYYIGSILEIKVYDTSYKDGITKEGIDDYIIKNTKIFAVSLSEFGIDVTDEFIKGPFGFKKETNELLTITNKTLSYIDLTRVEELKNITNPNFDLKKLIRLCEELNIAYQNTCYYSVGALVRAIIDHLPPVFQFKNFDEVANNYKSEGNSRSFTNSMKHLNSPMRFISDASIHSQIRKSEILPNETQIDCKKELDVLLGEVIRVLKL
;
A
#
# COMPACT_ATOMS: atom_id res chain seq x y z
N MET A 1 -6.96 -29.88 10.14
CA MET A 1 -6.24 -30.09 8.87
C MET A 1 -4.75 -29.93 9.10
N LEU A 2 -3.98 -30.94 8.67
CA LEU A 2 -2.52 -31.01 8.80
C LEU A 2 -1.89 -30.93 7.41
N TYR A 3 -0.97 -29.99 7.23
CA TYR A 3 -0.33 -29.71 5.96
C TYR A 3 1.17 -29.95 6.04
N ASN A 4 1.76 -30.37 4.93
CA ASN A 4 3.20 -30.55 4.78
C ASN A 4 3.67 -29.83 3.52
N ILE A 5 4.85 -29.21 3.59
CA ILE A 5 5.44 -28.48 2.46
C ILE A 5 6.73 -29.18 2.08
N SER A 6 6.93 -29.38 0.78
CA SER A 6 8.20 -29.79 0.20
C SER A 6 8.63 -28.76 -0.82
N TYR A 7 9.86 -28.28 -0.74
CA TYR A 7 10.39 -27.39 -1.77
C TYR A 7 11.84 -27.70 -2.10
N LYS A 8 12.21 -27.43 -3.35
CA LYS A 8 13.59 -27.51 -3.84
C LYS A 8 14.15 -26.10 -3.96
N LYS A 9 15.34 -25.90 -3.43
CA LYS A 9 16.10 -24.67 -3.58
C LYS A 9 17.47 -24.93 -4.19
N THR A 10 18.00 -23.94 -4.87
CA THR A 10 19.39 -23.92 -5.33
C THR A 10 20.26 -23.42 -4.18
N ASP A 11 21.27 -24.20 -3.77
CA ASP A 11 22.30 -23.71 -2.85
C ASP A 11 23.42 -22.98 -3.63
N PHE A 12 24.30 -22.29 -2.91
CA PHE A 12 25.41 -21.50 -3.49
C PHE A 12 26.37 -22.31 -4.38
N ASP A 13 26.38 -23.63 -4.23
CA ASP A 13 27.16 -24.59 -4.99
C ASP A 13 26.43 -25.15 -6.23
N LEU A 14 25.29 -24.55 -6.61
CA LEU A 14 24.39 -25.02 -7.68
C LEU A 14 23.78 -26.41 -7.41
N SER A 15 23.97 -26.98 -6.21
CA SER A 15 23.29 -28.20 -5.81
C SER A 15 21.81 -27.92 -5.51
N THR A 16 20.94 -28.87 -5.85
CA THR A 16 19.51 -28.78 -5.53
C THR A 16 19.23 -29.52 -4.23
N LYS A 17 18.84 -28.75 -3.20
CA LYS A 17 18.50 -29.32 -1.89
C LYS A 17 16.99 -29.37 -1.72
N SER A 18 16.48 -30.55 -1.39
CA SER A 18 15.08 -30.73 -1.02
C SER A 18 14.90 -30.43 0.47
N VAL A 19 14.00 -29.51 0.79
CA VAL A 19 13.62 -29.15 2.16
C VAL A 19 12.17 -29.54 2.40
N ARG A 20 11.89 -30.11 3.57
CA ARG A 20 10.54 -30.58 3.95
C ARG A 20 10.16 -30.00 5.30
N ILE A 21 8.93 -29.48 5.39
CA ILE A 21 8.32 -28.95 6.60
C ILE A 21 7.08 -29.78 6.88
N TYR A 22 7.02 -30.40 8.06
CA TYR A 22 5.93 -31.29 8.43
C TYR A 22 5.05 -30.71 9.53
N GLY A 23 3.76 -31.06 9.52
CA GLY A 23 2.85 -30.83 10.63
C GLY A 23 2.29 -29.41 10.76
N LEU A 24 2.22 -28.66 9.66
CA LEU A 24 1.68 -27.29 9.66
C LEU A 24 0.17 -27.33 9.86
N ASN A 25 -0.34 -26.53 10.80
CA ASN A 25 -1.77 -26.22 10.83
C ASN A 25 -2.10 -25.15 9.77
N LYS A 26 -3.39 -24.96 9.46
CA LYS A 26 -3.84 -23.98 8.46
C LYS A 26 -3.30 -22.56 8.71
N LYS A 27 -3.23 -22.13 9.96
CA LYS A 27 -2.70 -20.79 10.34
C LYS A 27 -1.22 -20.64 9.98
N ARG A 28 -0.40 -21.64 10.29
CA ARG A 28 1.04 -21.64 9.98
C ARG A 28 1.31 -21.84 8.48
N LEU A 29 0.48 -22.62 7.80
CA LEU A 29 0.52 -22.71 6.34
C LEU A 29 0.28 -21.33 5.70
N ASN A 30 -0.76 -20.61 6.13
CA ASN A 30 -1.04 -19.27 5.62
C ASN A 30 0.10 -18.29 5.91
N GLU A 31 0.73 -18.37 7.09
CA GLU A 31 1.91 -17.54 7.40
C GLU A 31 3.08 -17.83 6.44
N PHE A 32 3.34 -19.10 6.15
CA PHE A 32 4.35 -19.50 5.17
C PHE A 32 4.03 -18.94 3.78
N ILE A 33 2.79 -19.10 3.31
CA ILE A 33 2.35 -18.63 1.99
C ILE A 33 2.50 -17.11 1.90
N ILE A 34 2.04 -16.35 2.90
CA ILE A 34 2.18 -14.89 2.91
C ILE A 34 3.65 -14.48 2.77
N LYS A 35 4.57 -15.18 3.44
CA LYS A 35 6.01 -14.90 3.33
C LYS A 35 6.55 -15.26 1.95
N TYR A 36 6.16 -16.41 1.42
CA TYR A 36 6.51 -16.84 0.06
C TYR A 36 6.03 -15.83 -1.00
N GLU A 37 4.77 -15.41 -0.94
CA GLU A 37 4.18 -14.44 -1.86
C GLU A 37 4.86 -13.07 -1.78
N ARG A 38 5.23 -12.64 -0.57
CA ARG A 38 5.87 -11.33 -0.31
C ARG A 38 7.38 -11.33 -0.55
N GLY A 39 7.98 -12.47 -0.86
CA GLY A 39 9.43 -12.56 -1.05
C GLY A 39 10.22 -12.39 0.25
N ILE A 40 9.66 -12.89 1.37
CA ILE A 40 10.33 -12.90 2.67
C ILE A 40 11.01 -14.25 2.83
N ASP A 41 12.34 -14.22 2.87
CA ASP A 41 13.14 -15.43 2.77
C ASP A 41 13.12 -16.33 4.01
N ASN A 42 12.60 -15.87 5.16
CA ASN A 42 12.77 -16.58 6.43
C ASN A 42 11.44 -16.99 7.07
N PHE A 43 11.29 -18.29 7.34
CA PHE A 43 10.17 -18.85 8.10
C PHE A 43 10.67 -19.70 9.27
N PHE A 44 10.21 -19.38 10.47
CA PHE A 44 10.60 -20.09 11.69
C PHE A 44 9.47 -21.01 12.16
N TYR A 45 9.75 -22.29 12.30
CA TYR A 45 8.76 -23.28 12.72
C TYR A 45 9.41 -24.46 13.43
N CYS A 46 8.80 -24.90 14.55
CA CYS A 46 9.31 -25.98 15.41
C CYS A 46 10.81 -25.88 15.74
N GLY A 47 11.28 -24.68 16.11
CA GLY A 47 12.67 -24.47 16.50
C GLY A 47 13.68 -24.41 15.35
N LYS A 48 13.23 -24.50 14.10
CA LYS A 48 14.09 -24.47 12.90
C LYS A 48 13.73 -23.26 12.03
N SER A 49 14.77 -22.59 11.51
CA SER A 49 14.64 -21.56 10.48
C SER A 49 14.73 -22.20 9.10
N TYR A 50 13.74 -21.90 8.27
CA TYR A 50 13.63 -22.35 6.88
C TYR A 50 13.84 -21.17 5.96
N TYR A 51 14.81 -21.29 5.06
CA TYR A 51 15.08 -20.31 4.01
C TYR A 51 14.21 -20.63 2.78
N ILE A 52 13.41 -19.66 2.35
CA ILE A 52 12.39 -19.72 1.29
C ILE A 52 12.86 -18.97 0.02
N GLY A 53 14.01 -18.29 0.06
CA GLY A 53 14.59 -17.68 -1.14
C GLY A 53 15.03 -18.73 -2.18
N SER A 54 14.95 -18.36 -3.46
CA SER A 54 15.45 -19.16 -4.59
C SER A 54 14.81 -20.56 -4.72
N ILE A 55 13.51 -20.65 -4.45
CA ILE A 55 12.74 -21.89 -4.65
C ILE A 55 12.50 -22.13 -6.14
N LEU A 56 12.89 -23.33 -6.60
CA LEU A 56 12.65 -23.81 -7.97
C LEU A 56 11.32 -24.56 -8.08
N GLU A 57 10.96 -25.31 -7.05
CA GLU A 57 9.75 -26.14 -7.02
C GLU A 57 9.20 -26.13 -5.60
N ILE A 58 7.90 -25.91 -5.42
CA ILE A 58 7.20 -26.01 -4.14
C ILE A 58 5.96 -26.88 -4.30
N LYS A 59 5.71 -27.73 -3.32
CA LYS A 59 4.52 -28.57 -3.22
C LYS A 59 3.93 -28.52 -1.81
N VAL A 60 2.61 -28.42 -1.74
CA VAL A 60 1.84 -28.42 -0.49
C VAL A 60 0.94 -29.65 -0.48
N TYR A 61 1.03 -30.44 0.58
CA TYR A 61 0.26 -31.68 0.74
C TYR A 61 -0.68 -31.58 1.93
N ASP A 62 -1.95 -31.92 1.74
CA ASP A 62 -2.90 -32.13 2.82
C ASP A 62 -2.90 -33.61 3.24
N THR A 63 -2.52 -33.88 4.49
CA THR A 63 -2.47 -35.24 5.06
C THR A 63 -3.62 -35.52 6.03
N SER A 64 -4.64 -34.65 6.06
CA SER A 64 -5.81 -34.79 6.94
C SER A 64 -6.73 -35.95 6.55
N TYR A 65 -6.56 -36.51 5.36
CA TYR A 65 -7.43 -37.54 4.77
C TYR A 65 -7.09 -38.98 5.19
N LYS A 66 -5.93 -39.23 5.81
CA LYS A 66 -5.59 -40.56 6.35
C LYS A 66 -5.79 -40.56 7.87
N ASP A 67 -6.80 -41.29 8.32
CA ASP A 67 -7.03 -41.56 9.75
C ASP A 67 -5.76 -42.16 10.38
N GLY A 68 -5.33 -41.59 11.51
CA GLY A 68 -4.25 -42.15 12.35
C GLY A 68 -2.84 -41.61 12.12
N ILE A 69 -2.62 -40.66 11.19
CA ILE A 69 -1.28 -40.08 10.98
C ILE A 69 -1.07 -38.85 11.89
N THR A 70 -0.47 -39.08 13.06
CA THR A 70 0.08 -38.02 13.91
C THR A 70 1.45 -37.56 13.39
N LYS A 71 1.92 -36.38 13.80
CA LYS A 71 3.27 -35.88 13.50
C LYS A 71 4.35 -36.92 13.85
N GLU A 72 4.16 -37.61 14.97
CA GLU A 72 5.02 -38.69 15.47
C GLU A 72 4.98 -39.93 14.55
N GLY A 73 3.81 -40.28 13.99
CA GLY A 73 3.69 -41.38 13.03
C GLY A 73 4.38 -41.13 11.69
N ILE A 74 4.46 -39.87 11.24
CA ILE A 74 5.24 -39.47 10.06
C ILE A 74 6.73 -39.55 10.36
N ASP A 75 7.16 -39.02 11.51
CA ASP A 75 8.56 -39.04 11.93
C ASP A 75 9.06 -40.49 12.15
N ASP A 76 8.26 -41.36 12.79
CA ASP A 76 8.57 -42.78 13.00
C ASP A 76 8.66 -43.57 11.69
N TYR A 77 7.77 -43.31 10.72
CA TYR A 77 7.80 -43.96 9.41
C TYR A 77 9.03 -43.53 8.59
N ILE A 78 9.37 -42.23 8.63
CA ILE A 78 10.58 -41.71 7.99
C ILE A 78 11.83 -42.34 8.63
N ILE A 79 11.90 -42.40 9.96
CA ILE A 79 13.04 -43.01 10.68
C ILE A 79 13.17 -44.50 10.34
N LYS A 80 12.08 -45.27 10.24
CA LYS A 80 12.11 -46.70 9.87
C LYS A 80 12.55 -46.97 8.43
N ASN A 81 12.20 -46.11 7.48
CA ASN A 81 12.45 -46.34 6.04
C ASN A 81 13.63 -45.56 5.45
N THR A 82 14.32 -44.72 6.23
CA THR A 82 15.48 -43.93 5.78
C THR A 82 16.69 -44.75 5.28
N LYS A 83 16.72 -46.07 5.49
CA LYS A 83 17.82 -46.91 4.98
C LYS A 83 17.67 -47.40 3.53
N ILE A 84 16.49 -47.32 2.91
CA ILE A 84 16.28 -48.01 1.61
C ILE A 84 15.56 -47.17 0.54
N PHE A 85 14.66 -46.24 0.86
CA PHE A 85 13.99 -45.43 -0.17
C PHE A 85 13.72 -43.98 0.27
N ALA A 86 13.95 -43.04 -0.65
CA ALA A 86 13.55 -41.65 -0.50
C ALA A 86 12.01 -41.57 -0.46
N VAL A 87 11.44 -41.56 0.75
CA VAL A 87 9.98 -41.49 0.97
C VAL A 87 9.41 -40.26 0.26
N SER A 88 8.47 -40.50 -0.67
CA SER A 88 7.77 -39.43 -1.40
C SER A 88 6.54 -38.99 -0.63
N LEU A 89 6.43 -37.68 -0.38
CA LEU A 89 5.27 -37.08 0.31
C LEU A 89 3.93 -37.31 -0.42
N SER A 90 3.98 -37.63 -1.72
CA SER A 90 2.84 -38.04 -2.53
C SER A 90 2.17 -39.34 -2.04
N GLU A 91 2.83 -40.15 -1.21
CA GLU A 91 2.27 -41.39 -0.65
C GLU A 91 1.37 -41.13 0.59
N PHE A 92 1.46 -39.92 1.18
CA PHE A 92 0.88 -39.61 2.49
C PHE A 92 -0.23 -38.55 2.44
N GLY A 93 -0.33 -37.77 1.37
CA GLY A 93 -1.31 -36.68 1.27
C GLY A 93 -1.69 -36.31 -0.16
N ILE A 94 -2.75 -35.53 -0.27
CA ILE A 94 -3.26 -34.99 -1.54
C ILE A 94 -2.47 -33.72 -1.85
N ASP A 95 -1.96 -33.60 -3.08
CA ASP A 95 -1.31 -32.37 -3.56
C ASP A 95 -2.37 -31.27 -3.72
N VAL A 96 -2.25 -30.22 -2.91
CA VAL A 96 -3.14 -29.04 -2.89
C VAL A 96 -2.37 -27.77 -3.26
N THR A 97 -1.23 -27.91 -3.96
CA THR A 97 -0.34 -26.79 -4.28
C THR A 97 -1.05 -25.66 -5.01
N ASP A 98 -1.86 -25.99 -6.01
CA ASP A 98 -2.58 -25.01 -6.82
C ASP A 98 -3.64 -24.22 -6.03
N GLU A 99 -4.11 -24.74 -4.89
CA GLU A 99 -5.03 -24.02 -4.02
C GLU A 99 -4.34 -22.83 -3.33
N PHE A 100 -3.06 -23.00 -2.99
CA PHE A 100 -2.32 -22.11 -2.09
C PHE A 100 -1.22 -21.31 -2.77
N ILE A 101 -0.56 -21.85 -3.78
CA ILE A 101 0.56 -21.22 -4.50
C ILE A 101 0.05 -20.75 -5.87
N LYS A 102 0.01 -19.43 -6.07
CA LYS A 102 -0.55 -18.80 -7.28
C LYS A 102 0.49 -18.20 -8.24
N GLY A 103 1.75 -18.18 -7.83
CA GLY A 103 2.81 -17.55 -8.61
C GLY A 103 4.19 -17.85 -8.03
N PRO A 104 5.27 -17.38 -8.68
CA PRO A 104 6.64 -17.61 -8.23
C PRO A 104 6.95 -16.89 -6.91
N PHE A 105 8.03 -17.29 -6.23
CA PHE A 105 8.45 -16.64 -4.99
C PHE A 105 8.56 -15.13 -5.16
N GLY A 106 7.92 -14.36 -4.28
CA GLY A 106 7.93 -12.90 -4.33
C GLY A 106 7.05 -12.27 -5.40
N PHE A 107 6.12 -12.98 -6.05
CA PHE A 107 5.25 -12.38 -7.07
C PHE A 107 4.40 -11.20 -6.56
N LYS A 108 4.10 -11.13 -5.25
CA LYS A 108 3.43 -9.97 -4.65
C LYS A 108 4.37 -8.83 -4.24
N LYS A 109 5.69 -9.05 -4.33
CA LYS A 109 6.71 -8.02 -4.07
C LYS A 109 6.68 -6.98 -5.18
N GLU A 110 6.73 -7.42 -6.44
CA GLU A 110 6.64 -6.55 -7.62
C GLU A 110 5.28 -5.87 -7.72
N THR A 111 4.17 -6.56 -7.43
CA THR A 111 2.86 -5.91 -7.48
C THR A 111 2.71 -4.81 -6.43
N ASN A 112 3.32 -4.93 -5.25
CA ASN A 112 3.27 -3.87 -4.24
C ASN A 112 4.23 -2.73 -4.54
N GLU A 113 5.44 -2.99 -5.04
CA GLU A 113 6.34 -1.93 -5.49
C GLU A 113 5.77 -1.18 -6.70
N LEU A 114 5.23 -1.88 -7.70
CA LEU A 114 4.49 -1.28 -8.81
C LEU A 114 3.26 -0.54 -8.32
N LEU A 115 2.37 -1.13 -7.49
CA LEU A 115 1.22 -0.40 -6.94
C LEU A 115 1.64 0.82 -6.11
N THR A 116 2.75 0.76 -5.38
CA THR A 116 3.24 1.89 -4.57
C THR A 116 3.84 2.98 -5.46
N ILE A 117 4.60 2.62 -6.50
CA ILE A 117 5.14 3.56 -7.50
C ILE A 117 4.00 4.17 -8.29
N THR A 118 3.07 3.34 -8.81
CA THR A 118 1.90 3.73 -9.56
C THR A 118 0.97 4.62 -8.72
N ASN A 119 0.71 4.30 -7.45
CA ASN A 119 -0.06 5.16 -6.54
C ASN A 119 0.67 6.45 -6.18
N LYS A 120 2.00 6.43 -6.06
CA LYS A 120 2.80 7.63 -5.84
C LYS A 120 2.82 8.54 -7.08
N THR A 121 2.78 7.98 -8.29
CA THR A 121 2.71 8.74 -9.54
C THR A 121 1.29 9.17 -9.92
N LEU A 122 0.25 8.47 -9.46
CA LEU A 122 -1.16 8.73 -9.79
C LEU A 122 -1.93 9.48 -8.70
N SER A 123 -1.32 9.79 -7.55
CA SER A 123 -1.98 10.61 -6.53
C SER A 123 -1.86 12.10 -6.85
N TYR A 124 -2.87 12.86 -6.43
CA TYR A 124 -2.85 14.32 -6.54
C TYR A 124 -2.08 14.94 -5.37
N ILE A 125 -2.33 14.43 -4.16
CA ILE A 125 -1.59 14.69 -2.93
C ILE A 125 -0.78 13.44 -2.58
N ASP A 126 0.51 13.61 -2.30
CA ASP A 126 1.39 12.50 -1.87
C ASP A 126 0.80 11.80 -0.64
N LEU A 127 0.72 10.47 -0.70
CA LEU A 127 0.17 9.64 0.38
C LEU A 127 0.91 9.86 1.71
N THR A 128 2.22 10.10 1.67
CA THR A 128 3.00 10.44 2.87
C THR A 128 2.45 11.68 3.56
N ARG A 129 1.99 12.68 2.80
CA ARG A 129 1.40 13.91 3.33
C ARG A 129 0.07 13.64 4.04
N VAL A 130 -0.74 12.76 3.48
CA VAL A 130 -2.02 12.33 4.09
C VAL A 130 -1.77 11.57 5.39
N GLU A 131 -0.79 10.68 5.41
CA GLU A 131 -0.43 9.93 6.62
C GLU A 131 0.18 10.84 7.71
N GLU A 132 0.96 11.86 7.34
CA GLU A 132 1.41 12.85 8.31
C GLU A 132 0.26 13.61 8.96
N LEU A 133 -0.76 14.01 8.19
CA LEU A 133 -1.97 14.67 8.73
C LEU A 133 -2.73 13.74 9.68
N LYS A 134 -2.86 12.45 9.36
CA LYS A 134 -3.52 11.46 10.23
C LYS A 134 -2.81 11.27 11.57
N ASN A 135 -1.50 11.44 11.60
CA ASN A 135 -0.69 11.27 12.80
C ASN A 135 -0.66 12.52 13.70
N ILE A 136 -1.20 13.66 13.26
CA ILE A 136 -1.29 14.86 14.09
C ILE A 136 -2.45 14.73 15.07
N THR A 137 -2.15 14.90 16.35
CA THR A 137 -3.16 15.14 17.39
C THR A 137 -3.01 16.58 17.85
N ASN A 138 -4.04 17.41 17.61
CA ASN A 138 -4.04 18.81 18.01
C ASN A 138 -5.30 19.10 18.85
N PRO A 139 -5.19 19.80 20.00
CA PRO A 139 -6.33 20.07 20.87
C PRO A 139 -7.30 21.12 20.29
N ASN A 140 -6.85 21.96 19.37
CA ASN A 140 -7.61 23.11 18.87
C ASN A 140 -8.35 22.82 17.54
N PHE A 141 -7.87 21.86 16.75
CA PHE A 141 -8.40 21.60 15.41
C PHE A 141 -8.66 20.11 15.16
N ASP A 142 -9.87 19.78 14.70
CA ASP A 142 -10.20 18.45 14.17
C ASP A 142 -9.87 18.36 12.68
N LEU A 143 -8.95 17.47 12.32
CA LEU A 143 -8.44 17.29 10.95
C LEU A 143 -9.22 16.27 10.12
N LYS A 144 -10.24 15.59 10.68
CA LYS A 144 -10.98 14.54 9.96
C LYS A 144 -11.52 15.00 8.61
N LYS A 145 -12.07 16.21 8.55
CA LYS A 145 -12.60 16.78 7.30
C LYS A 145 -11.48 17.03 6.29
N LEU A 146 -10.37 17.65 6.71
CA LEU A 146 -9.22 17.89 5.85
C LEU A 146 -8.67 16.58 5.28
N ILE A 147 -8.43 15.58 6.14
CA ILE A 147 -7.94 14.27 5.74
C ILE A 147 -8.88 13.64 4.71
N ARG A 148 -10.19 13.68 4.97
CA ARG A 148 -11.18 13.12 4.06
C ARG A 148 -11.20 13.81 2.70
N LEU A 149 -11.11 15.14 2.67
CA LEU A 149 -11.01 15.89 1.43
C LEU A 149 -9.75 15.53 0.62
N CYS A 150 -8.61 15.32 1.30
CA CYS A 150 -7.37 14.89 0.64
C CYS A 150 -7.51 13.48 0.03
N GLU A 151 -8.13 12.55 0.74
CA GLU A 151 -8.40 11.19 0.23
C GLU A 151 -9.34 11.21 -0.98
N GLU A 152 -10.43 11.98 -0.90
CA GLU A 152 -11.40 12.13 -1.99
C GLU A 152 -10.76 12.79 -3.22
N LEU A 153 -9.87 13.77 -3.01
CA LEU A 153 -9.14 14.43 -4.10
C LEU A 153 -8.24 13.44 -4.85
N ASN A 154 -7.55 12.56 -4.12
CA ASN A 154 -6.76 11.49 -4.74
C ASN A 154 -7.63 10.53 -5.56
N ILE A 155 -8.78 10.11 -5.02
CA ILE A 155 -9.72 9.23 -5.74
C ILE A 155 -10.26 9.93 -6.99
N ALA A 156 -10.69 11.18 -6.88
CA ALA A 156 -11.23 11.95 -8.00
C ALA A 156 -10.21 12.09 -9.13
N TYR A 157 -8.96 12.42 -8.79
CA TYR A 157 -7.90 12.56 -9.76
C TYR A 157 -7.53 11.23 -10.43
N GLN A 158 -7.44 10.13 -9.67
CA GLN A 158 -7.21 8.78 -10.21
C GLN A 158 -8.30 8.33 -11.20
N ASN A 159 -9.53 8.78 -10.98
CA ASN A 159 -10.67 8.47 -11.85
C ASN A 159 -10.91 9.54 -12.93
N THR A 160 -9.97 10.47 -13.14
CA THR A 160 -10.08 11.56 -14.13
C THR A 160 -11.31 12.46 -13.94
N CYS A 161 -11.84 12.55 -12.72
CA CYS A 161 -12.99 13.38 -12.35
C CYS A 161 -12.57 14.85 -12.15
N TYR A 162 -12.11 15.53 -13.21
CA TYR A 162 -11.46 16.84 -13.10
C TYR A 162 -12.35 17.97 -12.56
N TYR A 163 -13.66 17.92 -12.79
CA TYR A 163 -14.62 18.82 -12.13
C TYR A 163 -14.57 18.67 -10.60
N SER A 164 -14.58 17.43 -10.13
CA SER A 164 -14.49 17.11 -8.70
C SER A 164 -13.14 17.51 -8.13
N VAL A 165 -12.05 17.35 -8.87
CA VAL A 165 -10.72 17.80 -8.44
C VAL A 165 -10.71 19.30 -8.14
N GLY A 166 -11.19 20.14 -9.07
CA GLY A 166 -11.27 21.59 -8.83
C GLY A 166 -12.12 21.92 -7.59
N ALA A 167 -13.31 21.32 -7.49
CA ALA A 167 -14.20 21.52 -6.34
C ALA A 167 -13.56 21.13 -5.00
N LEU A 168 -12.82 20.01 -4.96
CA LEU A 168 -12.16 19.50 -3.76
C LEU A 168 -10.96 20.36 -3.38
N VAL A 169 -10.15 20.80 -4.35
CA VAL A 169 -9.06 21.75 -4.09
C VAL A 169 -9.62 23.05 -3.50
N ARG A 170 -10.70 23.59 -4.07
CA ARG A 170 -11.38 24.78 -3.53
C ARG A 170 -11.87 24.55 -2.10
N ALA A 171 -12.51 23.41 -1.83
CA ALA A 171 -13.00 23.05 -0.51
C ALA A 171 -11.87 22.92 0.52
N ILE A 172 -10.70 22.38 0.15
CA ILE A 172 -9.52 22.30 1.01
C ILE A 172 -9.01 23.72 1.34
N ILE A 173 -8.84 24.57 0.32
CA ILE A 173 -8.33 25.93 0.46
C ILE A 173 -9.25 26.79 1.36
N ASP A 174 -10.56 26.64 1.25
CA ASP A 174 -11.52 27.36 2.11
C ASP A 174 -11.58 26.83 3.55
N HIS A 175 -11.18 25.58 3.77
CA HIS A 175 -11.22 24.97 5.10
C HIS A 175 -10.04 25.38 5.99
N LEU A 176 -8.89 25.70 5.38
CA LEU A 176 -7.61 25.91 6.06
C LEU A 176 -7.34 27.28 6.72
N PRO A 177 -7.97 28.43 6.34
CA PRO A 177 -7.61 29.73 6.91
C PRO A 177 -7.58 29.82 8.44
N PRO A 178 -8.50 29.17 9.19
CA PRO A 178 -8.47 29.21 10.65
C PRO A 178 -7.19 28.63 11.28
N VAL A 179 -6.53 27.67 10.63
CA VAL A 179 -5.23 27.11 11.10
C VAL A 179 -4.17 28.20 11.15
N PHE A 180 -4.26 29.18 10.26
CA PHE A 180 -3.34 30.31 10.17
C PHE A 180 -3.86 31.57 10.86
N GLN A 181 -4.96 31.48 11.63
CA GLN A 181 -5.62 32.62 12.29
C GLN A 181 -6.16 33.68 11.33
N PHE A 182 -6.55 33.27 10.12
CA PHE A 182 -7.17 34.13 9.10
C PHE A 182 -8.60 33.70 8.79
N LYS A 183 -9.40 34.62 8.23
CA LYS A 183 -10.82 34.38 7.94
C LYS A 183 -11.06 33.73 6.58
N ASN A 184 -10.20 34.03 5.63
CA ASN A 184 -10.31 33.60 4.24
C ASN A 184 -8.93 33.33 3.67
N PHE A 185 -8.88 32.63 2.54
CA PHE A 185 -7.61 32.25 1.94
C PHE A 185 -6.89 33.42 1.25
N ASP A 186 -7.62 34.48 0.86
CA ASP A 186 -7.01 35.72 0.34
C ASP A 186 -6.10 36.37 1.40
N GLU A 187 -6.52 36.35 2.67
CA GLU A 187 -5.72 36.82 3.81
C GLU A 187 -4.49 35.94 4.02
N VAL A 188 -4.63 34.61 3.95
CA VAL A 188 -3.50 33.67 4.06
C VAL A 188 -2.47 33.96 2.95
N ALA A 189 -2.93 34.08 1.71
CA ALA A 189 -2.08 34.26 0.55
C ALA A 189 -1.35 35.61 0.51
N ASN A 190 -1.84 36.63 1.23
CA ASN A 190 -1.25 37.97 1.23
C ASN A 190 -0.51 38.32 2.54
N ASN A 191 -0.97 37.82 3.68
CA ASN A 191 -0.54 38.30 4.99
C ASN A 191 0.24 37.25 5.80
N TYR A 192 0.07 35.95 5.52
CA TYR A 192 0.78 34.92 6.27
C TYR A 192 2.27 34.95 5.96
N LYS A 193 3.10 34.93 7.01
CA LYS A 193 4.56 34.88 6.92
C LYS A 193 5.03 33.53 7.43
N SER A 194 5.28 32.62 6.51
CA SER A 194 5.94 31.34 6.82
C SER A 194 7.32 31.58 7.42
N GLU A 195 7.69 30.80 8.45
CA GLU A 195 9.01 30.87 9.07
C GLU A 195 10.05 30.25 8.13
N GLY A 196 11.08 31.02 7.78
CA GLY A 196 12.19 30.56 6.94
C GLY A 196 12.05 30.90 5.45
N ASN A 197 10.84 31.01 4.87
CA ASN A 197 10.68 31.45 3.49
C ASN A 197 9.30 32.09 3.15
N SER A 198 9.02 33.23 3.77
CA SER A 198 7.75 33.95 3.61
C SER A 198 7.43 34.33 2.15
N ARG A 199 8.40 34.84 1.38
CA ARG A 199 8.15 35.29 -0.01
C ARG A 199 7.76 34.14 -0.94
N SER A 200 8.47 33.00 -0.87
CA SER A 200 8.13 31.86 -1.72
C SER A 200 6.77 31.27 -1.36
N PHE A 201 6.46 31.15 -0.06
CA PHE A 201 5.15 30.68 0.38
C PHE A 201 4.03 31.59 -0.14
N THR A 202 4.13 32.91 0.08
CA THR A 202 3.15 33.88 -0.41
C THR A 202 2.92 33.77 -1.92
N ASN A 203 3.99 33.63 -2.71
CA ASN A 203 3.88 33.45 -4.16
C ASN A 203 3.15 32.15 -4.51
N SER A 204 3.52 31.02 -3.91
CA SER A 204 2.84 29.74 -4.13
C SER A 204 1.36 29.81 -3.78
N MET A 205 0.99 30.46 -2.67
CA MET A 205 -0.43 30.60 -2.27
C MET A 205 -1.23 31.47 -3.24
N LYS A 206 -0.61 32.51 -3.82
CA LYS A 206 -1.25 33.32 -4.88
C LYS A 206 -1.47 32.53 -6.17
N HIS A 207 -0.49 31.70 -6.54
CA HIS A 207 -0.58 30.77 -7.66
C HIS A 207 -1.56 29.62 -7.42
N LEU A 208 -1.83 29.25 -6.16
CA LEU A 208 -2.88 28.30 -5.81
C LEU A 208 -4.27 28.95 -5.88
N ASN A 209 -4.42 30.11 -5.24
CA ASN A 209 -5.72 30.73 -5.03
C ASN A 209 -6.36 31.26 -6.33
N SER A 210 -5.58 31.99 -7.13
CA SER A 210 -6.14 32.70 -8.30
C SER A 210 -6.68 31.74 -9.36
N PRO A 211 -5.90 30.75 -9.84
CA PRO A 211 -6.37 29.82 -10.86
C PRO A 211 -7.50 28.93 -10.32
N MET A 212 -7.40 28.43 -9.09
CA MET A 212 -8.42 27.52 -8.55
C MET A 212 -9.76 28.20 -8.35
N ARG A 213 -9.78 29.48 -7.98
CA ARG A 213 -11.02 30.26 -7.93
C ARG A 213 -11.67 30.33 -9.32
N PHE A 214 -10.95 30.76 -10.34
CA PHE A 214 -11.52 30.91 -11.68
C PHE A 214 -11.90 29.57 -12.33
N ILE A 215 -11.05 28.55 -12.19
CA ILE A 215 -11.27 27.24 -12.80
C ILE A 215 -12.41 26.50 -12.09
N SER A 216 -12.45 26.51 -10.76
CA SER A 216 -13.52 25.84 -10.02
C SER A 216 -14.85 26.55 -10.20
N ASP A 217 -14.87 27.89 -10.11
CA ASP A 217 -16.10 28.66 -10.31
C ASP A 217 -16.66 28.45 -11.73
N ALA A 218 -15.81 28.48 -12.76
CA ALA A 218 -16.22 28.20 -14.12
C ALA A 218 -16.71 26.75 -14.29
N SER A 219 -16.07 25.79 -13.62
CA SER A 219 -16.39 24.37 -13.73
C SER A 219 -17.68 23.98 -13.01
N ILE A 220 -18.05 24.69 -11.93
CA ILE A 220 -19.21 24.36 -11.08
C ILE A 220 -20.42 25.24 -11.39
N HIS A 221 -20.21 26.49 -11.81
CA HIS A 221 -21.29 27.48 -11.94
C HIS A 221 -21.63 27.85 -13.39
N SER A 222 -20.89 27.36 -14.38
CA SER A 222 -21.24 27.65 -15.78
C SER A 222 -22.54 26.96 -16.20
N GLN A 223 -23.36 27.68 -16.95
CA GLN A 223 -24.57 27.14 -17.58
C GLN A 223 -24.21 26.41 -18.88
N ILE A 224 -25.08 25.48 -19.29
CA ILE A 224 -24.93 24.70 -20.52
C ILE A 224 -24.78 25.58 -21.76
N ARG A 225 -23.83 25.26 -22.64
CA ARG A 225 -23.56 26.00 -23.88
C ARG A 225 -23.75 25.12 -25.12
N LYS A 226 -23.80 25.75 -26.31
CA LYS A 226 -23.89 25.04 -27.60
C LYS A 226 -22.68 24.14 -27.88
N SER A 227 -21.52 24.49 -27.32
CA SER A 227 -20.29 23.72 -27.38
C SER A 227 -19.55 23.92 -26.07
N GLU A 228 -19.04 22.83 -25.50
CA GLU A 228 -18.31 22.82 -24.25
C GLU A 228 -16.93 22.24 -24.43
N ILE A 229 -16.01 22.71 -23.59
CA ILE A 229 -14.66 22.17 -23.47
C ILE A 229 -14.55 21.69 -22.04
N LEU A 230 -14.27 20.39 -21.87
CA LEU A 230 -14.13 19.79 -20.56
C LEU A 230 -12.78 20.17 -19.95
N PRO A 231 -12.71 20.33 -18.61
CA PRO A 231 -11.45 20.52 -17.93
C PRO A 231 -10.54 19.32 -18.15
N ASN A 232 -9.26 19.58 -18.39
CA ASN A 232 -8.23 18.56 -18.45
C ASN A 232 -7.27 18.65 -17.27
N GLU A 233 -6.38 17.67 -17.15
CA GLU A 233 -5.38 17.59 -16.11
C GLU A 233 -4.53 18.86 -15.99
N THR A 234 -4.09 19.44 -17.11
CA THR A 234 -3.22 20.62 -17.11
C THR A 234 -3.91 21.84 -16.52
N GLN A 235 -5.21 21.99 -16.74
CA GLN A 235 -5.99 23.11 -16.20
C GLN A 235 -6.16 23.02 -14.69
N ILE A 236 -6.24 21.82 -14.14
CA ILE A 236 -6.46 21.58 -12.70
C ILE A 236 -5.18 21.29 -11.93
N ASP A 237 -3.99 21.33 -12.58
CA ASP A 237 -2.72 21.01 -11.93
C ASP A 237 -2.21 22.15 -11.04
N CYS A 238 -2.42 21.99 -9.73
CA CYS A 238 -1.81 22.82 -8.68
C CYS A 238 -1.20 21.96 -7.57
N LYS A 239 -0.71 20.76 -7.93
CA LYS A 239 -0.20 19.78 -6.96
C LYS A 239 0.94 20.33 -6.11
N LYS A 240 1.85 21.09 -6.73
CA LYS A 240 3.04 21.65 -6.08
C LYS A 240 2.67 22.66 -5.01
N GLU A 241 1.78 23.59 -5.34
CA GLU A 241 1.36 24.65 -4.45
C GLU A 241 0.50 24.10 -3.31
N LEU A 242 -0.36 23.10 -3.59
CA LEU A 242 -1.14 22.42 -2.57
C LEU A 242 -0.27 21.63 -1.60
N ASP A 243 0.79 20.96 -2.09
CA ASP A 243 1.75 20.28 -1.20
C ASP A 243 2.45 21.29 -0.28
N VAL A 244 2.90 22.43 -0.79
CA VAL A 244 3.49 23.50 0.04
C VAL A 244 2.51 23.96 1.13
N LEU A 245 1.23 24.15 0.80
CA LEU A 245 0.20 24.53 1.76
C LEU A 245 0.03 23.47 2.86
N LEU A 246 -0.15 22.20 2.48
CA LEU A 246 -0.36 21.12 3.45
C LEU A 246 0.87 20.90 4.35
N GLY A 247 2.07 21.16 3.84
CA GLY A 247 3.31 21.06 4.62
C GLY A 247 3.37 22.13 5.69
N GLU A 248 2.94 23.34 5.34
CA GLU A 248 2.86 24.43 6.31
C GLU A 248 1.76 24.20 7.35
N VAL A 249 0.61 23.64 6.95
CA VAL A 249 -0.44 23.22 7.89
C VAL A 249 0.12 22.22 8.92
N ILE A 250 0.84 21.20 8.46
CA ILE A 250 1.47 20.21 9.33
C ILE A 250 2.47 20.87 10.29
N ARG A 251 3.29 21.78 9.78
CA ARG A 251 4.27 22.52 10.58
C ARG A 251 3.59 23.32 11.70
N VAL A 252 2.56 24.09 11.35
CA VAL A 252 1.81 24.93 12.31
C VAL A 252 1.11 24.09 13.38
N LEU A 253 0.62 22.90 13.02
CA LEU A 253 -0.15 22.06 13.94
C LEU A 253 0.67 21.11 14.81
N LYS A 254 1.94 20.85 14.43
CA LYS A 254 2.91 20.07 15.23
C LYS A 254 3.63 20.92 16.29
N LEU A 255 3.58 22.25 16.17
CA LEU A 255 4.07 23.22 17.16
C LEU A 255 3.08 23.36 18.32
#